data_AF-A0AAQ0SPB2-F1
#
_entry.id   AF-A0AAQ0SPB2-F1
#
_cell.length_a   1.000
_cell.length_b   1.000
_cell.length_c   1.000
_cell.angle_alpha   90.00
_cell.angle_beta   90.00
_cell.angle_gamma   90.00
#
_symmetry.space_group_name_H-M   'P 1'
#
loop_
_entity.id
_entity.type
_entity.pdbx_description
1 polymer ?
#
loop_
_entity_poly.entity_id
_entity_poly.type
_entity_poly.pdbx_seq_one_letter_code
_entity_poly.pdbx_strand_id
1 'polypeptide(L)'
;MRSILMIALALSILSGCASKPTPEQIQAANYGASVYQVDAEKAVRSFFQMYLKDPDSARYSFGTVYKGYVVGSVFEGRKVEGGYLLEVAVNAKNSFGGYVGARNYRFLIRNDRLVGGWDMGTSNIPVKIL
;
A
#
# COMPACT_ATOMS: atom_id res chain seq x y z
N MET A 1 -1.56 -41.49 26.88
CA MET A 1 -2.59 -40.50 27.26
C MET A 1 -2.01 -39.13 27.61
N ARG A 2 -1.00 -39.02 28.50
CA ARG A 2 -0.29 -37.74 28.81
C ARG A 2 0.25 -36.98 27.57
N SER A 3 0.81 -37.68 26.59
CA SER A 3 1.40 -37.06 25.38
C SER A 3 0.36 -36.52 24.39
N ILE A 4 -0.85 -37.10 24.34
CA ILE A 4 -1.95 -36.61 23.48
C ILE A 4 -2.55 -35.32 24.06
N LEU A 5 -2.59 -35.21 25.39
CA LEU A 5 -3.03 -34.00 26.09
C LEU A 5 -2.07 -32.82 25.87
N MET A 6 -0.75 -33.09 25.80
CA MET A 6 0.28 -32.08 25.49
C MET A 6 0.16 -31.56 24.05
N ILE A 7 -0.17 -32.43 23.09
CA ILE A 7 -0.36 -32.04 21.68
C ILE A 7 -1.65 -31.21 21.53
N ALA A 8 -2.74 -31.60 22.18
CA ALA A 8 -3.99 -30.83 22.15
C ALA A 8 -3.84 -29.42 22.76
N LEU A 9 -3.02 -29.29 23.82
CA LEU A 9 -2.72 -28.00 24.44
C LEU A 9 -1.74 -27.15 23.59
N ALA A 10 -0.89 -27.76 22.78
CA ALA A 10 -0.02 -27.04 21.86
C ALA A 10 -0.77 -26.48 20.64
N LEU A 11 -1.80 -27.20 20.13
CA LEU A 11 -2.60 -26.72 19.00
C LEU A 11 -3.54 -25.56 19.35
N SER A 12 -3.96 -25.41 20.60
CA SER A 12 -4.86 -24.32 21.01
C SER A 12 -4.17 -22.95 21.09
N ILE A 13 -2.84 -22.91 21.10
CA ILE A 13 -2.05 -21.67 21.16
C ILE A 13 -1.84 -21.06 19.74
N LEU A 14 -2.13 -21.81 18.67
CA LEU A 14 -2.00 -21.33 17.29
C LEU A 14 -3.26 -20.65 16.72
N SER A 15 -4.33 -20.47 17.50
CA SER A 15 -5.50 -19.67 17.08
C SER A 15 -5.24 -18.17 17.21
N GLY A 16 -4.18 -17.69 16.55
CA GLY A 16 -3.94 -16.26 16.34
C GLY A 16 -5.01 -15.71 15.41
N CYS A 17 -6.14 -15.26 15.97
CA CYS A 17 -7.20 -14.62 15.20
C CYS A 17 -6.64 -13.38 14.51
N ALA A 18 -6.51 -13.45 13.19
CA ALA A 18 -6.21 -12.30 12.38
C ALA A 18 -7.45 -11.38 12.32
N SER A 19 -7.68 -10.57 13.36
CA SER A 19 -8.80 -9.63 13.39
C SER A 19 -8.65 -8.54 12.32
N LYS A 20 -9.70 -8.39 11.51
CA LYS A 20 -9.90 -7.23 10.64
C LYS A 20 -10.23 -5.99 11.50
N PRO A 21 -9.95 -4.77 11.01
CA PRO A 21 -10.33 -3.57 11.74
C PRO A 21 -11.83 -3.48 11.96
N THR A 22 -12.22 -2.96 13.12
CA THR A 22 -13.61 -2.64 13.45
C THR A 22 -14.07 -1.38 12.71
N PRO A 23 -15.39 -1.23 12.44
CA PRO A 23 -15.93 0.00 11.85
C PRO A 23 -15.55 1.26 12.63
N GLU A 24 -15.52 1.18 13.97
CA GLU A 24 -15.16 2.29 14.86
C GLU A 24 -13.69 2.71 14.64
N GLN A 25 -12.77 1.75 14.49
CA GLN A 25 -11.37 2.03 14.18
C GLN A 25 -11.18 2.68 12.81
N ILE A 26 -11.98 2.28 11.82
CA ILE A 26 -11.95 2.87 10.48
C ILE A 26 -12.45 4.32 10.55
N GLN A 27 -13.57 4.58 11.24
CA GLN A 27 -14.13 5.92 11.37
C GLN A 27 -13.25 6.87 12.18
N ALA A 28 -12.59 6.36 13.23
CA ALA A 28 -11.68 7.13 14.07
C ALA A 28 -10.31 7.38 13.42
N ALA A 29 -10.00 6.74 12.28
CA ALA A 29 -8.73 6.89 11.60
C ALA A 29 -8.54 8.34 11.11
N ASN A 30 -7.30 8.82 11.17
CA ASN A 30 -6.97 10.15 10.66
C ASN A 30 -6.81 10.11 9.13
N TYR A 31 -7.83 10.62 8.41
CA TYR A 31 -7.81 10.74 6.96
C TYR A 31 -7.11 12.02 6.44
N GLY A 32 -6.83 12.99 7.32
CA GLY A 32 -6.29 14.29 6.93
C GLY A 32 -7.25 15.15 6.08
N ALA A 33 -6.70 16.22 5.51
CA ALA A 33 -7.42 17.10 4.59
C ALA A 33 -7.69 16.41 3.24
N SER A 34 -8.71 16.88 2.53
CA SER A 34 -9.02 16.40 1.19
C SER A 34 -7.88 16.70 0.22
N VAL A 35 -7.55 15.73 -0.62
CA VAL A 35 -6.47 15.83 -1.61
C VAL A 35 -7.09 16.02 -3.00
N TYR A 36 -6.63 17.02 -3.74
CA TYR A 36 -7.03 17.22 -5.14
C TYR A 36 -6.27 16.24 -6.05
N GLN A 37 -6.93 15.82 -7.14
CA GLN A 37 -6.36 14.88 -8.12
C GLN A 37 -4.98 15.35 -8.62
N VAL A 38 -4.87 16.62 -9.00
CA VAL A 38 -3.64 17.18 -9.57
C VAL A 38 -2.46 17.13 -8.59
N ASP A 39 -2.73 17.39 -7.31
CA ASP A 39 -1.69 17.39 -6.27
C ASP A 39 -1.24 15.96 -5.94
N ALA A 40 -2.17 15.02 -5.92
CA ALA A 40 -1.87 13.60 -5.77
C ALA A 40 -0.99 13.06 -6.91
N GLU A 41 -1.37 13.35 -8.17
CA GLU A 41 -0.57 12.96 -9.33
C GLU A 41 0.82 13.59 -9.30
N LYS A 42 0.91 14.87 -8.91
CA LYS A 42 2.18 15.58 -8.77
C LYS A 42 3.07 14.91 -7.71
N ALA A 43 2.52 14.58 -6.55
CA ALA A 43 3.26 13.91 -5.47
C ALA A 43 3.82 12.54 -5.93
N VAL A 44 3.00 11.76 -6.65
CA VAL A 44 3.43 10.45 -7.20
C VAL A 44 4.48 10.61 -8.29
N ARG A 45 4.35 11.60 -9.19
CA ARG A 45 5.38 11.90 -10.20
C ARG A 45 6.70 12.29 -9.54
N SER A 46 6.66 13.14 -8.52
CA SER A 46 7.85 13.52 -7.76
C SER A 46 8.53 12.33 -7.09
N PHE A 47 7.76 11.38 -6.55
CA PHE A 47 8.30 10.13 -6.04
C PHE A 47 9.05 9.37 -7.14
N PHE A 48 8.39 9.04 -8.26
CA PHE A 48 9.04 8.27 -9.31
C PHE A 48 10.20 8.99 -10.00
N GLN A 49 10.22 10.34 -10.00
CA GLN A 49 11.35 11.12 -10.49
C GLN A 49 12.64 10.84 -9.71
N MET A 50 12.52 10.49 -8.42
CA MET A 50 13.67 10.15 -7.56
C MET A 50 14.07 8.67 -7.63
N TYR A 51 13.13 7.77 -7.93
CA TYR A 51 13.36 6.31 -7.81
C TYR A 51 13.51 5.57 -9.14
N LEU A 52 13.02 6.10 -10.26
CA LEU A 52 13.17 5.47 -11.56
C LEU A 52 14.58 5.64 -12.13
N LYS A 53 15.04 4.65 -12.90
CA LYS A 53 16.33 4.71 -13.59
C LYS A 53 16.35 5.75 -14.72
N ASP A 54 15.26 5.83 -15.47
CA ASP A 54 15.01 6.83 -16.51
C ASP A 54 13.66 7.49 -16.22
N PRO A 55 13.63 8.53 -15.35
CA PRO A 55 12.39 9.16 -14.93
C PRO A 55 11.68 9.91 -16.05
N ASP A 56 12.42 10.45 -17.02
CA ASP A 56 11.86 11.21 -18.14
C ASP A 56 11.14 10.29 -19.14
N SER A 57 11.50 9.00 -19.19
CA SER A 57 10.76 8.00 -19.97
C SER A 57 9.44 7.54 -19.35
N ALA A 58 9.15 7.91 -18.10
CA ALA A 58 8.05 7.34 -17.35
C ALA A 58 6.69 7.72 -17.92
N ARG A 59 5.90 6.71 -18.25
CA ARG A 59 4.51 6.84 -18.69
C ARG A 59 3.59 6.42 -17.56
N TYR A 60 2.64 7.28 -17.24
CA TYR A 60 1.71 7.11 -16.13
C TYR A 60 0.29 6.96 -16.65
N SER A 61 -0.46 6.03 -16.07
CA SER A 61 -1.91 5.93 -16.20
C SER A 61 -2.50 6.04 -14.80
N PHE A 62 -3.05 7.20 -14.47
CA PHE A 62 -3.61 7.49 -13.16
C PHE A 62 -5.09 7.09 -13.08
N GLY A 63 -5.46 6.45 -11.98
CA GLY A 63 -6.85 6.34 -11.56
C GLY A 63 -7.32 7.62 -10.87
N THR A 64 -8.56 7.61 -10.42
CA THR A 64 -9.14 8.70 -9.62
C THR A 64 -8.68 8.58 -8.17
N VAL A 65 -8.37 9.70 -7.53
CA VAL A 65 -8.14 9.78 -6.08
C VAL A 65 -9.45 9.50 -5.34
N TYR A 66 -9.41 8.61 -4.34
CA TYR A 66 -10.56 8.29 -3.52
C TYR A 66 -10.21 8.18 -2.04
N LYS A 67 -11.14 8.52 -1.15
CA LYS A 67 -10.95 8.36 0.29
C LYS A 67 -10.90 6.87 0.64
N GLY A 68 -9.89 6.45 1.40
CA GLY A 68 -9.68 5.04 1.72
C GLY A 68 -8.74 4.85 2.89
N TYR A 69 -8.46 3.59 3.22
CA TYR A 69 -7.56 3.24 4.31
C TYR A 69 -6.74 2.02 3.93
N VAL A 70 -5.60 1.88 4.61
CA VAL A 70 -4.80 0.66 4.61
C VAL A 70 -4.66 0.13 6.03
N VAL A 71 -4.39 -1.15 6.16
CA VAL A 71 -4.10 -1.78 7.44
C VAL A 71 -2.61 -2.06 7.48
N GLY A 72 -1.94 -1.49 8.48
CA GLY A 72 -0.51 -1.71 8.71
C GLY A 72 -0.18 -3.17 8.96
N SER A 73 1.10 -3.47 8.97
CA SER A 73 1.58 -4.85 9.18
C SER A 73 1.21 -5.38 10.56
N VAL A 74 1.33 -6.70 10.74
CA VAL A 74 1.15 -7.35 12.05
C VAL A 74 2.13 -6.78 13.07
N PHE A 75 3.37 -6.47 12.65
CA PHE A 75 4.42 -5.91 13.50
C PHE A 75 4.12 -4.46 13.94
N GLU A 76 3.35 -3.71 13.16
CA GLU A 76 2.90 -2.35 13.50
C GLU A 76 1.58 -2.35 14.31
N GLY A 77 1.11 -3.53 14.71
CA GLY A 77 -0.13 -3.70 15.47
C GLY A 77 -1.41 -3.55 14.64
N ARG A 78 -1.32 -3.75 13.30
CA ARG A 78 -2.45 -3.61 12.37
C ARG A 78 -3.22 -2.29 12.49
N LYS A 79 -2.49 -1.21 12.70
CA LYS A 79 -3.08 0.13 12.76
C LYS A 79 -3.78 0.46 11.45
N VAL A 80 -4.95 1.07 11.55
CA VAL A 80 -5.67 1.61 10.40
C VAL A 80 -5.08 2.96 10.04
N GLU A 81 -4.56 3.06 8.84
CA GLU A 81 -4.06 4.32 8.29
C GLU A 81 -5.05 4.85 7.26
N GLY A 82 -5.78 5.90 7.65
CA GLY A 82 -6.70 6.60 6.78
C GLY A 82 -5.98 7.61 5.87
N GLY A 83 -6.58 7.89 4.72
CA GLY A 83 -6.13 8.93 3.80
C GLY A 83 -6.87 8.88 2.47
N TYR A 84 -6.19 9.32 1.43
CA TYR A 84 -6.65 9.28 0.06
C TYR A 84 -5.75 8.32 -0.73
N LEU A 85 -6.37 7.38 -1.43
CA LEU A 85 -5.69 6.38 -2.23
C LEU A 85 -5.66 6.82 -3.69
N LEU A 86 -4.51 6.61 -4.32
CA LEU A 86 -4.32 6.79 -5.75
C LEU A 86 -3.68 5.54 -6.34
N GLU A 87 -4.36 4.93 -7.30
CA GLU A 87 -3.82 3.82 -8.08
C GLU A 87 -3.21 4.35 -9.38
N VAL A 88 -2.04 3.83 -9.73
CA VAL A 88 -1.32 4.27 -10.92
C VAL A 88 -0.60 3.10 -11.58
N ALA A 89 -0.71 2.99 -12.90
CA ALA A 89 0.17 2.13 -13.68
C ALA A 89 1.35 2.95 -14.20
N VAL A 90 2.58 2.50 -13.95
CA VAL A 90 3.81 3.18 -14.38
C VAL A 90 4.65 2.25 -15.23
N ASN A 91 5.01 2.71 -16.42
CA ASN A 91 5.92 2.02 -17.34
C ASN A 91 7.08 2.95 -17.68
N ALA A 92 8.30 2.54 -17.38
CA ALA A 92 9.52 3.30 -17.64
C ALA A 92 10.58 2.40 -18.27
N LYS A 93 11.55 3.00 -18.95
CA LYS A 93 12.66 2.26 -19.55
C LYS A 93 13.59 1.68 -18.48
N ASN A 94 14.11 0.49 -18.75
CA ASN A 94 15.17 -0.12 -17.94
C ASN A 94 16.56 0.42 -18.35
N SER A 95 17.63 -0.09 -17.72
CA SER A 95 19.02 0.30 -18.03
C SER A 95 19.47 0.01 -19.46
N PHE A 96 18.72 -0.80 -20.22
CA PHE A 96 18.99 -1.10 -21.63
C PHE A 96 18.13 -0.23 -22.58
N GLY A 97 17.36 0.73 -22.05
CA GLY A 97 16.54 1.66 -22.84
C GLY A 97 15.19 1.09 -23.31
N GLY A 98 14.82 -0.12 -22.90
CA GLY A 98 13.58 -0.78 -23.28
C GLY A 98 12.49 -0.71 -22.21
N TYR A 99 11.22 -0.66 -22.63
CA TYR A 99 10.07 -0.83 -21.73
C TYR A 99 9.81 -2.32 -21.48
N VAL A 100 9.63 -2.69 -20.21
CA VAL A 100 9.40 -4.09 -19.80
C VAL A 100 7.95 -4.39 -19.39
N GLY A 101 7.08 -3.38 -19.45
CA GLY A 101 5.68 -3.48 -19.06
C GLY A 101 5.32 -2.56 -17.90
N ALA A 102 4.05 -2.18 -17.82
CA ALA A 102 3.55 -1.33 -16.76
C ALA A 102 3.46 -2.11 -15.44
N ARG A 103 3.83 -1.45 -14.35
CA ARG A 103 3.62 -1.93 -12.98
C ARG A 103 2.56 -1.10 -12.30
N ASN A 104 1.69 -1.76 -11.56
CA ASN A 104 0.61 -1.11 -10.82
C ASN A 104 1.08 -0.76 -9.41
N TYR A 105 0.86 0.47 -9.00
CA TYR A 105 1.17 0.95 -7.67
C TYR A 105 -0.07 1.54 -7.03
N ARG A 106 -0.11 1.48 -5.70
CA ARG A 106 -1.08 2.18 -4.88
C ARG A 106 -0.34 3.08 -3.91
N PHE A 107 -0.76 4.33 -3.82
CA PHE A 107 -0.22 5.29 -2.86
C PHE A 107 -1.30 5.71 -1.87
N LEU A 108 -0.91 5.85 -0.60
CA LEU A 108 -1.70 6.51 0.43
C LEU A 108 -1.16 7.93 0.59
N ILE A 109 -2.08 8.89 0.53
CA ILE A 109 -1.80 10.32 0.52
C ILE A 109 -2.58 10.96 1.66
N ARG A 110 -1.91 11.82 2.42
CA ARG A 110 -2.53 12.54 3.54
C ARG A 110 -1.88 13.91 3.66
N ASN A 111 -2.68 14.97 3.68
CA ASN A 111 -2.20 16.36 3.72
C ASN A 111 -1.17 16.65 2.61
N ASP A 112 -1.53 16.30 1.36
CA ASP A 112 -0.74 16.48 0.13
C ASP A 112 0.65 15.83 0.14
N ARG A 113 0.84 14.85 1.02
CA ARG A 113 2.09 14.08 1.13
C ARG A 113 1.82 12.60 0.97
N LEU A 114 2.72 11.91 0.28
CA LEU A 114 2.74 10.45 0.28
C LEU A 114 3.12 9.97 1.67
N VAL A 115 2.26 9.14 2.26
CA VAL A 115 2.48 8.52 3.57
C VAL A 115 2.72 7.02 3.49
N GLY A 116 2.39 6.40 2.35
CA GLY A 116 2.70 5.01 2.06
C GLY A 116 2.56 4.71 0.58
N GLY A 117 3.25 3.66 0.12
CA GLY A 117 3.25 3.25 -1.27
C GLY A 117 3.48 1.75 -1.40
N TRP A 118 2.80 1.11 -2.34
CA TRP A 118 2.89 -0.33 -2.58
C TRP A 118 2.98 -0.64 -4.08
N ASP A 119 3.92 -1.51 -4.47
CA ASP A 119 3.86 -2.23 -5.75
C ASP A 119 2.80 -3.33 -5.60
N MET A 120 1.75 -3.25 -6.41
CA MET A 120 0.62 -4.18 -6.37
C MET A 120 0.95 -5.51 -7.07
N GLY A 121 2.07 -5.56 -7.82
CA GLY A 121 2.58 -6.77 -8.46
C GLY A 121 1.53 -7.52 -9.31
N THR A 122 1.85 -8.77 -9.63
CA THR A 122 0.90 -9.75 -10.17
C THR A 122 0.51 -10.80 -9.13
N SER A 123 1.18 -10.80 -7.98
CA SER A 123 0.89 -11.67 -6.84
C SER A 123 -0.10 -10.98 -5.90
N ASN A 124 -0.95 -11.73 -5.21
CA ASN A 124 -1.94 -11.18 -4.24
C ASN A 124 -1.31 -10.54 -2.98
N ILE A 125 -0.01 -10.23 -3.00
CA ILE A 125 0.74 -9.68 -1.86
C ILE A 125 1.39 -8.37 -2.34
N PRO A 126 0.82 -7.21 -1.96
CA PRO A 126 1.44 -5.92 -2.22
C PRO A 126 2.78 -5.78 -1.50
N VAL A 127 3.78 -5.21 -2.17
CA VAL A 127 5.11 -4.95 -1.61
C VAL A 127 5.22 -3.46 -1.25
N LYS A 128 5.49 -3.14 0.01
CA LYS A 128 5.68 -1.75 0.46
C LYS A 128 6.95 -1.15 -0.15
N ILE A 129 6.83 0.04 -0.74
CA ILE A 129 7.92 0.78 -1.41
C ILE A 129 8.17 2.17 -0.79
N LEU A 130 7.28 2.62 0.10
CA LEU A 130 7.37 3.83 0.90
C LEU A 130 6.81 3.54 2.29
#